data_AF-A0A927CRN1-F1
#
_entry.id   AF-A0A927CRN1-F1
#
_cell.length_a   1.000
_cell.length_b   1.000
_cell.length_c   1.000
_cell.angle_alpha   90.00
_cell.angle_beta   90.00
_cell.angle_gamma   90.00
#
_symmetry.space_group_name_H-M   'P 1'
#
loop_
_entity.id
_entity.type
_entity.pdbx_description
1 polymer ?
#
loop_
_entity_poly.entity_id
_entity_poly.type
_entity_poly.pdbx_seq_one_letter_code
_entity_poly.pdbx_strand_id
1 'polypeptide(L)'
;MTATKSSRLNIYLLAGVATSNSIFTECKIKLEKLFRSDGYDPVVHVLFPYGDASRSLVRQVLEVRSDLSNRLSAGRIGGLNALGKIKETLTGDRMLLIGHSGGGAAAYQAAKLLYERDEIGEFRVVQVGAPKTPIEPKLQERVSYFHSIDSLGKLNDPISRIGTWGGWTRTGYQMPRWNRMKFAPGYVEGIPTVGGHADYFRHTHPFTDQEKVCNLDKTVTRVREWLKGWG
;
A
#
# COMPACT_ATOMS: atom_id res chain seq x y z
N MET A 1 9.04 -32.85 19.74
CA MET A 1 9.12 -31.51 19.16
C MET A 1 8.01 -31.37 18.13
N THR A 2 6.91 -30.72 18.50
CA THR A 2 5.80 -30.42 17.58
C THR A 2 6.26 -29.33 16.63
N ALA A 3 6.35 -29.65 15.33
CA ALA A 3 6.63 -28.67 14.30
C ALA A 3 5.57 -27.57 14.36
N THR A 4 5.97 -26.35 14.72
CA THR A 4 5.13 -25.17 14.62
C THR A 4 4.74 -25.04 13.15
N LYS A 5 3.46 -25.27 12.85
CA LYS A 5 2.93 -25.17 11.49
C LYS A 5 3.17 -23.74 11.01
N SER A 6 3.99 -23.58 9.98
CA SER A 6 4.26 -22.27 9.38
C SER A 6 2.93 -21.63 9.00
N SER A 7 2.67 -20.41 9.49
CA SER A 7 1.43 -19.70 9.19
C SER A 7 1.52 -19.14 7.77
N ARG A 8 0.51 -19.48 6.96
CA ARG A 8 0.42 -19.03 5.57
C ARG A 8 0.12 -17.54 5.53
N LEU A 9 0.87 -16.80 4.73
CA LEU A 9 0.72 -15.35 4.56
C LEU A 9 0.49 -15.03 3.08
N ASN A 10 -0.70 -14.52 2.75
CA ASN A 10 -0.97 -14.06 1.38
C ASN A 10 -0.50 -12.62 1.23
N ILE A 11 0.41 -12.37 0.30
CA ILE A 11 0.94 -11.04 0.02
C ILE A 11 0.45 -10.61 -1.37
N TYR A 12 -0.23 -9.48 -1.43
CA TYR A 12 -0.71 -8.89 -2.68
C TYR A 12 0.07 -7.62 -2.98
N LEU A 13 0.75 -7.60 -4.12
CA LEU A 13 1.43 -6.43 -4.65
C LEU A 13 0.51 -5.77 -5.69
N LEU A 14 0.00 -4.58 -5.39
CA LEU A 14 -0.97 -3.88 -6.24
C LEU A 14 -0.26 -2.75 -6.99
N ALA A 15 -0.21 -2.89 -8.32
CA ALA A 15 0.41 -1.93 -9.20
C ALA A 15 -0.43 -0.65 -9.35
N GLY A 16 0.27 0.44 -9.62
CA GLY A 16 -0.35 1.69 -10.03
C GLY A 16 -0.82 1.67 -11.48
N VAL A 17 -1.07 2.87 -11.98
CA VAL A 17 -1.48 3.11 -13.35
C VAL A 17 -0.30 2.98 -14.31
N ALA A 18 -0.54 2.49 -15.54
CA ALA A 18 0.44 2.38 -16.63
C ALA A 18 1.78 1.73 -16.21
N THR A 19 1.69 0.76 -15.32
CA THR A 19 2.83 0.11 -14.70
C THR A 19 3.24 -1.14 -15.50
N SER A 20 4.54 -1.42 -15.61
CA SER A 20 5.03 -2.62 -16.30
C SER A 20 4.77 -3.88 -15.49
N ASN A 21 4.64 -5.01 -16.17
CA ASN A 21 4.43 -6.32 -15.53
C ASN A 21 5.62 -6.77 -14.67
N SER A 22 6.79 -6.17 -14.88
CA SER A 22 8.04 -6.48 -14.17
C SER A 22 8.33 -5.59 -12.95
N ILE A 23 7.50 -4.58 -12.65
CA ILE A 23 7.81 -3.59 -11.60
C ILE A 23 8.08 -4.24 -10.24
N PHE A 24 7.42 -5.36 -9.96
CA PHE A 24 7.45 -6.04 -8.67
C PHE A 24 8.27 -7.33 -8.67
N THR A 25 8.95 -7.69 -9.76
CA THR A 25 9.68 -8.96 -9.85
C THR A 25 10.67 -9.14 -8.69
N GLU A 26 11.57 -8.17 -8.49
CA GLU A 26 12.54 -8.24 -7.39
C GLU A 26 11.91 -8.02 -6.02
N CYS A 27 10.86 -7.19 -5.94
CA CYS A 27 10.12 -6.99 -4.70
C CYS A 27 9.49 -8.31 -4.21
N LYS A 28 8.89 -9.08 -5.12
CA LYS A 28 8.34 -10.41 -4.85
C LYS A 28 9.42 -11.34 -4.32
N ILE A 29 10.54 -11.48 -5.04
CA ILE A 29 11.65 -12.36 -4.62
C ILE A 29 12.13 -11.99 -3.22
N LYS A 30 12.28 -10.69 -2.97
CA LYS A 30 12.76 -10.19 -1.68
C LYS A 30 11.77 -10.45 -0.56
N LEU A 31 10.49 -10.18 -0.74
CA LEU A 31 9.45 -10.42 0.26
C LEU A 31 9.30 -11.91 0.56
N GLU A 32 9.34 -12.78 -0.45
CA GLU A 32 9.32 -14.23 -0.23
C GLU A 32 10.48 -14.69 0.64
N LYS A 33 11.71 -14.28 0.31
CA LYS A 33 12.90 -14.63 1.09
C LYS A 33 12.81 -14.11 2.51
N LEU A 34 12.33 -12.87 2.67
CA LEU A 34 12.21 -12.21 3.96
C LEU A 34 11.23 -12.94 4.88
N PHE A 35 9.98 -13.13 4.43
CA PHE A 35 8.96 -13.75 5.27
C PHE A 35 9.22 -15.24 5.50
N ARG A 36 9.83 -15.96 4.55
CA ARG A 36 10.33 -17.32 4.80
C ARG A 36 11.37 -17.36 5.91
N SER A 37 12.29 -16.39 5.94
CA SER A 37 13.29 -16.30 7.02
C SER A 37 12.69 -15.97 8.39
N ASP A 38 11.51 -15.34 8.40
CA ASP A 38 10.72 -15.04 9.61
C ASP A 38 9.77 -16.20 9.99
N GLY A 39 9.84 -17.35 9.32
CA GLY A 39 9.08 -18.57 9.65
C GLY A 39 7.69 -18.67 9.03
N TYR A 40 7.32 -17.74 8.15
CA TYR A 40 6.05 -17.76 7.41
C TYR A 40 6.15 -18.57 6.11
N ASP A 41 4.99 -18.98 5.59
CA ASP A 41 4.84 -19.54 4.24
C ASP A 41 4.19 -18.48 3.33
N PRO A 42 4.98 -17.55 2.75
CA PRO A 42 4.44 -16.46 1.95
C PRO A 42 4.04 -16.92 0.56
N VAL A 43 2.83 -16.53 0.13
CA VAL A 43 2.36 -16.65 -1.24
C VAL A 43 2.16 -15.24 -1.81
N VAL A 44 2.95 -14.87 -2.82
CA VAL A 44 2.96 -13.50 -3.36
C VAL A 44 2.26 -13.43 -4.72
N HIS A 45 1.24 -12.60 -4.79
CA HIS A 45 0.45 -12.30 -5.98
C HIS A 45 0.70 -10.86 -6.45
N VAL A 46 0.78 -10.66 -7.76
CA VAL A 46 0.88 -9.33 -8.36
C VAL A 46 -0.43 -9.01 -9.07
N LEU A 47 -1.05 -7.89 -8.71
CA LEU A 47 -2.33 -7.44 -9.23
C LEU A 47 -2.18 -6.09 -9.95
N PHE A 48 -3.00 -5.89 -10.99
CA PHE A 48 -3.08 -4.66 -11.78
C PHE A 48 -4.51 -4.11 -11.72
N PRO A 49 -4.91 -3.42 -10.63
CA PRO A 49 -6.30 -3.05 -10.39
C PRO A 49 -6.92 -2.15 -11.47
N TYR A 50 -6.08 -1.38 -12.15
CA TYR A 50 -6.44 -0.48 -13.25
C TYR A 50 -5.98 -0.99 -14.62
N GLY A 51 -5.49 -2.23 -14.68
CA GLY A 51 -4.79 -2.80 -15.84
C GLY A 51 -3.32 -2.37 -15.94
N ASP A 52 -2.66 -2.88 -16.96
CA ASP A 52 -1.23 -2.65 -17.21
C ASP A 52 -1.01 -1.49 -18.20
N ALA A 53 0.24 -1.33 -18.67
CA ALA A 53 0.62 -0.31 -19.64
C ALA A 53 -0.08 -0.43 -21.02
N SER A 54 -0.80 -1.53 -21.30
CA SER A 54 -1.56 -1.68 -22.56
C SER A 54 -2.90 -0.93 -22.56
N ARG A 55 -3.42 -0.53 -21.38
CA ARG A 55 -4.69 0.21 -21.27
C ARG A 55 -4.49 1.72 -21.29
N SER A 56 -5.50 2.44 -21.81
CA SER A 56 -5.54 3.91 -21.86
C SER A 56 -5.30 4.57 -20.49
N LEU A 57 -4.18 5.30 -20.37
CA LEU A 57 -3.77 6.05 -19.17
C LEU A 57 -4.89 6.92 -18.58
N VAL A 58 -5.62 7.66 -19.42
CA VAL A 58 -6.70 8.56 -18.99
C VAL A 58 -7.80 7.81 -18.23
N ARG A 59 -8.18 6.62 -18.70
CA ARG A 59 -9.21 5.80 -18.05
C ARG A 59 -8.72 5.29 -16.70
N GLN A 60 -7.48 4.81 -16.65
CA GLN A 60 -6.88 4.35 -15.40
C GLN A 60 -6.83 5.48 -14.34
N VAL A 61 -6.49 6.71 -14.74
CA VAL A 61 -6.50 7.87 -13.84
C VAL A 61 -7.91 8.22 -13.35
N LEU A 62 -8.93 8.14 -14.20
CA LEU A 62 -10.32 8.34 -13.79
C LEU A 62 -10.79 7.25 -12.81
N GLU A 63 -10.39 6.00 -13.04
CA GLU A 63 -10.66 4.87 -12.14
C GLU A 63 -9.99 5.10 -10.76
N VAL A 64 -8.73 5.58 -10.71
CA VAL A 64 -8.05 5.95 -9.44
C VAL A 64 -8.81 7.04 -8.69
N ARG A 65 -9.31 8.07 -9.39
CA ARG A 65 -10.09 9.15 -8.75
C ARG A 65 -11.33 8.61 -8.05
N SER A 66 -11.94 7.57 -8.61
CA SER A 66 -13.09 6.90 -7.99
C SER A 66 -12.71 6.31 -6.63
N ASP A 67 -11.56 5.61 -6.55
CA ASP A 67 -11.05 4.98 -5.33
C ASP A 67 -10.61 5.99 -4.23
N LEU A 68 -10.42 7.26 -4.58
CA LEU A 68 -10.13 8.33 -3.61
C LEU A 68 -11.39 8.89 -2.93
N SER A 69 -12.58 8.61 -3.47
CA SER A 69 -13.84 9.10 -2.94
C SER A 69 -14.34 8.20 -1.81
N ASN A 70 -14.73 8.81 -0.68
CA ASN A 70 -15.42 8.12 0.41
C ASN A 70 -16.93 7.89 0.14
N ARG A 71 -17.47 8.33 -1.00
CA ARG A 71 -18.89 8.11 -1.33
C ARG A 71 -19.14 6.61 -1.57
N LEU A 72 -19.97 6.02 -0.72
CA LEU A 72 -20.11 4.57 -0.49
C LEU A 72 -20.63 3.74 -1.67
N SER A 73 -21.16 4.33 -2.74
CA SER A 73 -21.89 3.57 -3.77
C SER A 73 -21.46 3.82 -5.22
N ALA A 74 -20.70 4.88 -5.51
CA ALA A 74 -20.33 5.23 -6.88
C ALA A 74 -18.81 5.35 -7.01
N GLY A 75 -18.20 4.31 -7.59
CA GLY A 75 -16.81 4.35 -8.04
C GLY A 75 -15.80 3.92 -6.99
N ARG A 76 -15.45 2.62 -7.00
CA ARG A 76 -14.24 2.04 -6.38
C ARG A 76 -13.68 0.99 -7.33
N ILE A 77 -13.46 1.38 -8.58
CA ILE A 77 -13.20 0.44 -9.69
C ILE A 77 -11.94 -0.37 -9.42
N GLY A 78 -10.86 0.28 -8.97
CA GLY A 78 -9.61 -0.40 -8.63
C GLY A 78 -9.81 -1.36 -7.46
N GLY A 79 -10.41 -0.89 -6.38
CA GLY A 79 -10.73 -1.68 -5.19
C GLY A 79 -11.59 -2.92 -5.48
N LEU A 80 -12.62 -2.79 -6.33
CA LEU A 80 -13.48 -3.92 -6.73
C LEU A 80 -12.75 -4.93 -7.61
N ASN A 81 -11.94 -4.46 -8.56
CA ASN A 81 -11.12 -5.34 -9.40
C ASN A 81 -10.10 -6.11 -8.57
N ALA A 82 -9.41 -5.42 -7.65
CA ALA A 82 -8.49 -6.03 -6.70
C ALA A 82 -9.19 -7.05 -5.80
N LEU A 83 -10.36 -6.69 -5.26
CA LEU A 83 -11.19 -7.59 -4.44
C LEU A 83 -11.53 -8.89 -5.17
N GLY A 84 -11.97 -8.81 -6.43
CA GLY A 84 -12.29 -9.98 -7.24
C GLY A 84 -11.10 -10.93 -7.36
N LYS A 85 -9.91 -10.39 -7.67
CA LYS A 85 -8.67 -11.17 -7.77
C LYS A 85 -8.17 -11.74 -6.45
N ILE A 86 -8.30 -10.98 -5.36
CA ILE A 86 -7.97 -11.48 -4.03
C ILE A 86 -8.86 -12.67 -3.68
N LYS A 87 -10.18 -12.60 -3.92
CA LYS A 87 -11.10 -13.71 -3.62
C LYS A 87 -10.80 -14.98 -4.41
N GLU A 88 -10.27 -14.87 -5.63
CA GLU A 88 -9.88 -16.02 -6.45
C GLU A 88 -8.67 -16.79 -5.85
N THR A 89 -7.80 -16.12 -5.09
CA THR A 89 -6.51 -16.70 -4.67
C THR A 89 -6.28 -16.74 -3.16
N LEU A 90 -7.08 -16.01 -2.38
CA LEU A 90 -6.92 -15.91 -0.94
C LEU A 90 -7.13 -17.28 -0.28
N THR A 91 -6.14 -17.70 0.49
CA THR A 91 -6.14 -18.98 1.18
C THR A 91 -5.64 -18.81 2.61
N GLY A 92 -6.47 -19.12 3.59
CA GLY A 92 -6.18 -18.83 5.01
C GLY A 92 -6.51 -17.39 5.40
N ASP A 93 -6.18 -17.03 6.65
CA ASP A 93 -6.84 -15.90 7.32
C ASP A 93 -5.98 -14.64 7.43
N ARG A 94 -4.72 -14.70 6.97
CA ARG A 94 -3.74 -13.61 7.06
C ARG A 94 -3.36 -13.06 5.70
N MET A 95 -3.47 -11.73 5.57
CA MET A 95 -3.24 -11.03 4.31
C MET A 95 -2.43 -9.74 4.48
N LEU A 96 -1.41 -9.54 3.64
CA LEU A 96 -0.67 -8.30 3.49
C LEU A 96 -0.94 -7.70 2.10
N LEU A 97 -1.36 -6.45 2.03
CA LEU A 97 -1.49 -5.73 0.76
C LEU A 97 -0.45 -4.62 0.70
N ILE A 98 0.34 -4.57 -0.36
CA ILE A 98 1.32 -3.52 -0.63
C ILE A 98 0.96 -2.88 -1.95
N GLY A 99 0.46 -1.66 -1.92
CA GLY A 99 0.05 -0.93 -3.10
C GLY A 99 0.97 0.24 -3.41
N HIS A 100 1.41 0.33 -4.67
CA HIS A 100 2.19 1.46 -5.18
C HIS A 100 1.31 2.44 -5.94
N SER A 101 1.54 3.75 -5.76
CA SER A 101 0.77 4.78 -6.48
C SER A 101 -0.75 4.59 -6.30
N GLY A 102 -1.54 4.66 -7.37
CA GLY A 102 -2.98 4.33 -7.35
C GLY A 102 -3.31 2.94 -6.80
N GLY A 103 -2.38 1.98 -6.89
CA GLY A 103 -2.53 0.65 -6.31
C GLY A 103 -2.64 0.67 -4.78
N GLY A 104 -2.06 1.69 -4.12
CA GLY A 104 -2.24 1.91 -2.67
C GLY A 104 -3.67 2.29 -2.29
N ALA A 105 -4.37 3.04 -3.14
CA ALA A 105 -5.79 3.33 -2.94
C ALA A 105 -6.64 2.06 -3.15
N ALA A 106 -6.40 1.32 -4.23
CA ALA A 106 -7.10 0.07 -4.53
C ALA A 106 -6.89 -0.98 -3.41
N ALA A 107 -5.66 -1.10 -2.89
CA ALA A 107 -5.33 -2.01 -1.80
C ALA A 107 -6.16 -1.73 -0.56
N TYR A 108 -6.20 -0.47 -0.13
CA TYR A 108 -7.00 -0.07 1.01
C TYR A 108 -8.50 -0.31 0.77
N GLN A 109 -9.03 0.05 -0.40
CA GLN A 109 -10.45 -0.14 -0.71
C GLN A 109 -10.83 -1.63 -0.74
N ALA A 110 -9.99 -2.50 -1.31
CA ALA A 110 -10.24 -3.94 -1.32
C ALA A 110 -10.23 -4.52 0.10
N ALA A 111 -9.23 -4.17 0.90
CA ALA A 111 -9.12 -4.63 2.30
C ALA A 111 -10.29 -4.14 3.15
N LYS A 112 -10.70 -2.89 2.97
CA LYS A 112 -11.88 -2.33 3.63
C LYS A 112 -13.15 -3.10 3.27
N LEU A 113 -13.37 -3.40 1.99
CA LEU A 113 -14.55 -4.15 1.55
C LEU A 113 -14.57 -5.58 2.10
N LEU A 114 -13.42 -6.26 2.20
CA LEU A 114 -13.34 -7.58 2.84
C LEU A 114 -13.66 -7.49 4.33
N TYR A 115 -13.10 -6.50 5.02
CA TYR A 115 -13.35 -6.27 6.44
C TYR A 115 -14.81 -5.93 6.74
N GLU A 116 -15.44 -5.06 5.95
CA GLU A 116 -16.86 -4.69 6.12
C GLU A 116 -17.83 -5.86 5.85
N ARG A 117 -17.36 -6.94 5.21
CA ARG A 117 -18.13 -8.15 4.93
C ARG A 117 -17.77 -9.32 5.85
N ASP A 118 -16.94 -9.08 6.87
CA ASP A 118 -16.41 -10.10 7.77
C ASP A 118 -15.69 -11.26 7.04
N GLU A 119 -15.11 -10.98 5.86
CA GLU A 119 -14.41 -11.97 5.02
C GLU A 119 -12.91 -12.06 5.34
N ILE A 120 -12.36 -11.12 6.13
CA ILE A 120 -10.98 -11.15 6.60
C ILE A 120 -10.85 -10.52 8.00
N GLY A 121 -10.26 -11.26 8.94
CA GLY A 121 -9.99 -10.77 10.30
C GLY A 121 -8.60 -10.16 10.45
N GLU A 122 -7.58 -10.75 9.81
CA GLU A 122 -6.19 -10.38 10.00
C GLU A 122 -5.55 -9.85 8.72
N PHE A 123 -5.35 -8.54 8.65
CA PHE A 123 -4.68 -7.93 7.52
C PHE A 123 -3.88 -6.67 7.87
N ARG A 124 -2.98 -6.32 6.95
CA ARG A 124 -2.24 -5.06 6.91
C ARG A 124 -2.25 -4.49 5.50
N VAL A 125 -2.31 -3.17 5.39
CA VAL A 125 -2.21 -2.43 4.14
C VAL A 125 -1.00 -1.51 4.21
N VAL A 126 -0.16 -1.57 3.19
CA VAL A 126 0.99 -0.70 2.98
C VAL A 126 0.71 0.14 1.74
N GLN A 127 0.71 1.45 1.89
CA GLN A 127 0.60 2.40 0.79
C GLN A 127 1.97 3.01 0.50
N VAL A 128 2.52 2.79 -0.69
CA VAL A 128 3.85 3.30 -1.09
C VAL A 128 3.70 4.31 -2.21
N GLY A 129 4.09 5.56 -1.97
CA GLY A 129 3.97 6.66 -2.93
C GLY A 129 2.54 6.89 -3.41
N ALA A 130 1.54 6.55 -2.59
CA ALA A 130 0.14 6.56 -3.01
C ALA A 130 -0.49 7.95 -2.89
N PRO A 131 -1.54 8.28 -3.66
CA PRO A 131 -2.38 9.43 -3.33
C PRO A 131 -3.00 9.23 -1.93
N LYS A 132 -3.25 10.33 -1.24
CA LYS A 132 -3.83 10.33 0.11
C LYS A 132 -5.29 9.93 0.08
N THR A 133 -5.54 8.66 0.38
CA THR A 133 -6.88 8.09 0.59
C THR A 133 -7.24 8.22 2.08
N PRO A 134 -8.41 8.79 2.44
CA PRO A 134 -8.85 8.80 3.83
C PRO A 134 -9.05 7.38 4.38
N ILE A 135 -8.44 7.10 5.53
CA ILE A 135 -8.55 5.82 6.23
C ILE A 135 -9.66 5.91 7.29
N GLU A 136 -10.52 4.89 7.34
CA GLU A 136 -11.58 4.80 8.34
C GLU A 136 -10.95 4.64 9.73
N PRO A 137 -11.44 5.35 10.76
CA PRO A 137 -10.79 5.36 12.08
C PRO A 137 -10.46 3.98 12.64
N LYS A 138 -11.39 3.02 12.53
CA LYS A 138 -11.20 1.63 13.00
C LYS A 138 -10.11 0.84 12.26
N LEU A 139 -9.67 1.33 11.11
CA LEU A 139 -8.68 0.67 10.26
C LEU A 139 -7.31 1.36 10.29
N GLN A 140 -7.17 2.54 10.94
CA GLN A 140 -5.94 3.34 10.87
C GLN A 140 -4.71 2.54 11.31
N GLU A 141 -4.79 1.80 12.41
CA GLU A 141 -3.68 0.98 12.93
C GLU A 141 -3.26 -0.17 12.00
N ARG A 142 -4.10 -0.51 11.02
CA ARG A 142 -3.85 -1.57 10.03
C ARG A 142 -3.24 -1.03 8.74
N VAL A 143 -3.05 0.28 8.62
CA VAL A 143 -2.55 0.94 7.41
C VAL A 143 -1.28 1.73 7.71
N SER A 144 -0.24 1.48 6.91
CA SER A 144 0.96 2.33 6.84
C SER A 144 1.03 3.06 5.51
N TYR A 145 1.73 4.19 5.55
CA TYR A 145 1.97 5.00 4.37
C TYR A 145 3.42 5.47 4.32
N PHE A 146 4.04 5.16 3.20
CA PHE A 146 5.42 5.51 2.90
C PHE A 146 5.45 6.44 1.70
N HIS A 147 6.13 7.58 1.83
CA HIS A 147 6.34 8.51 0.72
C HIS A 147 7.82 8.82 0.57
N SER A 148 8.20 9.38 -0.58
CA SER A 148 9.60 9.67 -0.85
C SER A 148 9.94 11.06 -0.32
N ILE A 149 11.16 11.21 0.19
CA ILE A 149 11.74 12.49 0.59
C ILE A 149 13.11 12.67 -0.08
N ASP A 150 13.48 13.92 -0.33
CA ASP A 150 14.81 14.29 -0.78
C ASP A 150 15.83 14.32 0.38
N SER A 151 17.09 14.67 0.09
CA SER A 151 18.16 14.78 1.07
C SER A 151 17.93 15.86 2.14
N LEU A 152 16.98 16.78 1.93
CA LEU A 152 16.57 17.80 2.89
C LEU A 152 15.31 17.39 3.67
N GLY A 153 14.83 16.16 3.47
CA GLY A 153 13.61 15.64 4.10
C GLY A 153 12.32 16.18 3.47
N LYS A 154 12.39 16.87 2.32
CA LYS A 154 11.19 17.41 1.66
C LYS A 154 10.56 16.36 0.77
N LEU A 155 9.23 16.37 0.75
CA LEU A 155 8.43 15.50 -0.13
C LEU A 155 8.78 15.74 -1.61
N ASN A 156 9.36 14.73 -2.27
CA ASN A 156 9.70 14.76 -3.70
C ASN A 156 8.82 13.83 -4.57
N ASP A 157 7.82 13.17 -3.96
CA ASP A 157 6.78 12.43 -4.70
C ASP A 157 5.54 13.31 -4.96
N PRO A 158 5.23 13.65 -6.23
CA PRO A 158 4.03 14.43 -6.57
C PRO A 158 2.73 13.67 -6.32
N ILE A 159 2.70 12.34 -6.43
CA ILE A 159 1.48 11.55 -6.25
C ILE A 159 1.04 11.59 -4.79
N SER A 160 1.99 11.56 -3.88
CA SER A 160 1.76 11.73 -2.44
C SER A 160 1.19 13.11 -2.03
N ARG A 161 1.12 14.08 -2.96
CA ARG A 161 0.46 15.38 -2.75
C ARG A 161 -1.03 15.37 -3.12
N ILE A 162 -1.48 14.35 -3.86
CA ILE A 162 -2.86 14.23 -4.35
C ILE A 162 -3.75 13.68 -3.24
N GLY A 163 -5.00 14.16 -3.16
CA GLY A 163 -5.95 13.72 -2.15
C GLY A 163 -5.74 14.39 -0.79
N THR A 164 -6.43 13.90 0.23
CA THR A 164 -6.34 14.45 1.59
C THR A 164 -6.71 13.42 2.64
N TRP A 165 -6.03 13.46 3.78
CA TRP A 165 -6.47 12.78 5.00
C TRP A 165 -7.27 13.70 5.93
N GLY A 166 -7.44 14.95 5.51
CA GLY A 166 -8.00 15.97 6.36
C GLY A 166 -9.50 15.81 6.57
N GLY A 167 -9.97 16.31 7.71
CA GLY A 167 -11.39 16.42 7.98
C GLY A 167 -11.69 17.35 9.15
N TRP A 168 -12.94 17.80 9.22
CA TRP A 168 -13.42 18.63 10.31
C TRP A 168 -13.50 17.83 11.61
N THR A 169 -12.89 18.33 12.66
CA THR A 169 -13.00 17.76 14.02
C THR A 169 -13.80 18.73 14.88
N ARG A 170 -14.73 18.19 15.67
CA ARG A 170 -15.52 18.96 16.63
C ARG A 170 -15.41 18.28 17.99
N THR A 171 -14.98 19.02 19.00
CA THR A 171 -14.85 18.58 20.39
C THR A 171 -15.76 19.45 21.26
N GLY A 172 -16.94 18.94 21.58
CA GLY A 172 -17.94 19.63 22.42
C GLY A 172 -18.41 20.98 21.86
N TYR A 173 -18.33 22.02 22.70
CA TYR A 173 -18.72 23.40 22.39
C TYR A 173 -17.66 24.20 21.62
N GLN A 174 -16.51 23.62 21.27
CA GLN A 174 -15.47 24.33 20.52
C GLN A 174 -15.85 24.49 19.04
N MET A 175 -15.37 25.58 18.43
CA MET A 175 -15.50 25.83 16.99
C MET A 175 -14.85 24.69 16.19
N PRO A 176 -15.52 24.16 15.15
CA PRO A 176 -14.95 23.12 14.29
C PRO A 176 -13.58 23.55 13.74
N ARG A 177 -12.58 22.68 13.86
CA ARG A 177 -11.23 22.91 13.32
C ARG A 177 -10.92 21.87 12.26
N TRP A 178 -10.26 22.30 11.19
CA TRP A 178 -9.74 21.39 10.18
C TRP A 178 -8.51 20.66 10.71
N ASN A 179 -8.58 19.34 10.81
CA ASN A 179 -7.44 18.51 11.17
C ASN A 179 -6.93 17.80 9.90
N ARG A 180 -5.70 18.12 9.47
CA ARG A 180 -5.08 17.55 8.27
C ARG A 180 -4.79 16.04 8.37
N MET A 181 -4.74 15.49 9.59
CA MET A 181 -4.39 14.10 9.87
C MET A 181 -5.58 13.26 10.38
N LYS A 182 -6.81 13.81 10.32
CA LYS A 182 -8.00 13.17 10.89
C LYS A 182 -8.18 11.71 10.44
N PHE A 183 -7.97 11.46 9.16
CA PHE A 183 -8.13 10.16 8.50
C PHE A 183 -6.80 9.64 7.95
N ALA A 184 -5.68 10.02 8.59
CA ALA A 184 -4.38 9.53 8.18
C ALA A 184 -4.23 8.04 8.55
N PRO A 185 -3.40 7.28 7.83
CA PRO A 185 -2.90 5.98 8.27
C PRO A 185 -2.29 6.07 9.68
N GLY A 186 -2.34 4.97 10.44
CA GLY A 186 -1.81 4.91 11.80
C GLY A 186 -0.28 5.01 11.84
N TYR A 187 0.38 4.74 10.72
CA TYR A 187 1.82 4.93 10.54
C TYR A 187 2.13 5.66 9.24
N VAL A 188 2.94 6.73 9.31
CA VAL A 188 3.35 7.54 8.16
C VAL A 188 4.85 7.82 8.26
N GLU A 189 5.60 7.49 7.21
CA GLU A 189 7.06 7.70 7.18
C GLU A 189 7.56 8.17 5.80
N GLY A 190 8.55 9.05 5.82
CA GLY A 190 9.31 9.44 4.63
C GLY A 190 10.52 8.53 4.39
N ILE A 191 10.67 8.03 3.16
CA ILE A 191 11.79 7.21 2.71
C ILE A 191 12.75 8.08 1.90
N PRO A 192 14.04 8.20 2.28
CA PRO A 192 15.03 8.89 1.47
C PRO A 192 15.37 8.03 0.24
N THR A 193 14.72 8.31 -0.88
CA THR A 193 14.94 7.57 -2.14
C THR A 193 15.78 8.36 -3.13
N VAL A 194 16.48 7.65 -4.01
CA VAL A 194 17.12 8.24 -5.19
C VAL A 194 16.10 8.19 -6.35
N GLY A 195 15.85 9.32 -7.01
CA GLY A 195 14.81 9.41 -8.04
C GLY A 195 13.49 9.93 -7.49
N GLY A 196 12.37 9.41 -7.98
CA GLY A 196 11.04 9.91 -7.63
C GLY A 196 9.98 8.82 -7.51
N HIS A 197 8.74 9.20 -7.85
CA HIS A 197 7.53 8.40 -7.61
C HIS A 197 7.61 6.95 -8.13
N ALA A 198 8.23 6.72 -9.28
CA ALA A 198 8.28 5.39 -9.92
C ALA A 198 9.37 4.47 -9.34
N ASP A 199 10.22 4.97 -8.42
CA ASP A 199 11.53 4.37 -8.17
C ASP A 199 11.62 3.60 -6.85
N TYR A 200 10.55 3.53 -6.05
CA TYR A 200 10.55 2.84 -4.75
C TYR A 200 11.03 1.39 -4.79
N PHE A 201 10.72 0.66 -5.87
CA PHE A 201 11.03 -0.76 -6.01
C PHE A 201 12.24 -1.02 -6.93
N ARG A 202 13.02 0.02 -7.24
CA ARG A 202 14.26 -0.12 -8.02
C ARG A 202 15.39 -0.66 -7.16
N HIS A 203 16.13 -1.62 -7.70
CA HIS A 203 17.19 -2.35 -7.00
C HIS A 203 18.58 -2.22 -7.63
N THR A 204 18.69 -1.55 -8.79
CA THR A 204 19.94 -1.37 -9.53
C THR A 204 20.36 0.11 -9.55
N HIS A 205 21.63 0.36 -9.87
CA HIS A 205 22.11 1.70 -10.24
C HIS A 205 21.20 2.32 -11.32
N PRO A 206 20.89 3.63 -11.27
CA PRO A 206 21.37 4.66 -10.34
C PRO A 206 20.56 4.77 -9.02
N PHE A 207 19.69 3.82 -8.70
CA PHE A 207 18.76 3.88 -7.56
C PHE A 207 19.35 3.36 -6.25
N THR A 208 20.66 3.50 -6.11
CA THR A 208 21.45 3.08 -4.96
C THR A 208 22.11 4.33 -4.39
N ASP A 209 22.05 4.52 -3.08
CA ASP A 209 22.64 5.69 -2.43
C ASP A 209 24.14 5.53 -2.14
N GLN A 210 24.69 6.53 -1.45
CA GLN A 210 26.10 6.57 -1.05
C GLN A 210 26.48 5.44 -0.09
N GLU A 211 25.52 4.89 0.65
CA GLU A 211 25.69 3.74 1.56
C GLU A 211 25.55 2.39 0.83
N LYS A 212 25.41 2.40 -0.49
CA LYS A 212 25.16 1.23 -1.34
C LYS A 212 23.83 0.53 -1.06
N VAL A 213 22.84 1.25 -0.50
CA VAL A 213 21.50 0.72 -0.24
C VAL A 213 20.54 1.17 -1.35
N CYS A 214 19.86 0.22 -1.98
CA CYS A 214 18.90 0.51 -3.06
C CYS A 214 17.52 0.92 -2.53
N ASN A 215 16.73 1.61 -3.36
CA ASN A 215 15.36 2.03 -2.99
C ASN A 215 14.47 0.84 -2.58
N LEU A 216 14.56 -0.29 -3.28
CA LEU A 216 13.83 -1.51 -2.92
C LEU A 216 14.15 -1.94 -1.50
N ASP A 217 15.43 -1.90 -1.12
CA ASP A 217 15.88 -2.30 0.20
C ASP A 217 15.34 -1.37 1.28
N LYS A 218 15.44 -0.06 1.06
CA LYS A 218 14.90 0.94 1.97
C LYS A 218 13.40 0.79 2.19
N THR A 219 12.67 0.50 1.12
CA THR A 219 11.21 0.32 1.14
C THR A 219 10.83 -0.94 1.90
N VAL A 220 11.38 -2.11 1.51
CA VAL A 220 11.02 -3.39 2.13
C VAL A 220 11.45 -3.46 3.59
N THR A 221 12.60 -2.87 3.95
CA THR A 221 13.05 -2.83 5.36
C THR A 221 12.08 -2.05 6.24
N ARG A 222 11.62 -0.88 5.80
CA ARG A 222 10.64 -0.07 6.56
C ARG A 222 9.29 -0.75 6.68
N VAL A 223 8.83 -1.40 5.61
CA VAL A 223 7.63 -2.25 5.67
C VAL A 223 7.81 -3.33 6.72
N ARG A 224 8.95 -4.05 6.72
CA ARG A 224 9.24 -5.07 7.74
C ARG A 224 9.25 -4.50 9.14
N GLU A 225 9.88 -3.35 9.34
CA GLU A 225 9.96 -2.68 10.65
C GLU A 225 8.58 -2.33 11.20
N TRP A 226 7.69 -1.79 10.36
CA TRP A 226 6.31 -1.53 10.74
C TRP A 226 5.53 -2.81 11.06
N LEU A 227 5.84 -3.91 10.38
CA LEU A 227 5.20 -5.21 10.60
C LEU A 227 5.79 -5.99 11.79
N LYS A 228 6.82 -5.50 12.49
CA LYS A 228 7.36 -6.17 13.68
C LYS A 228 6.25 -6.34 14.73
N GLY A 229 6.13 -7.55 15.26
CA GLY A 229 5.06 -7.89 16.22
C GLY A 229 3.69 -8.11 15.58
N TRP A 230 3.56 -8.00 14.25
CA TRP A 230 2.43 -8.57 13.53
C TRP A 230 2.68 -10.07 13.34
N GLY A 231 2.30 -10.85 14.34
CA GLY A 231 2.68 -12.25 14.49
C GLY A 231 1.77 -12.98 15.44
#